data_AF-A0A090ZV77-F1
#
_entry.id   AF-A0A090ZV77-F1
#
_cell.length_a   1.000
_cell.length_b   1.000
_cell.length_c   1.000
_cell.angle_alpha   90.00
_cell.angle_beta   90.00
_cell.angle_gamma   90.00
#
_symmetry.space_group_name_H-M   'P 1'
#
loop_
_entity.id
_entity.type
_entity.pdbx_description
1 polymer ?
#
loop_
_entity_poly.entity_id
_entity_poly.type
_entity_poly.pdbx_seq_one_letter_code
_entity_poly.pdbx_strand_id
1 'polypeptide(L)'
;MAELKLKYVEEFTVAGKLGQGKADEGPQWIVPLWEQANGAYSQIQDIALKNETGAPKGMWGVMGHPDVYLGRWDDRGLYLAGCEVRADAEVAEGWTKWTVPAHTYLVGDCRGTAYGEVFQQTIEHDLPKHGLQLTGAVHEHYPEPGNPAHVELYFPVAKGHLFCQSCGMPLTNNEELGSEQGGGANYDYCGYCYRDGAFTSDLSMEEMIEQCLKYGAESGAEFFADREQARTRMQAWFPALKRWKRD
;
A
#
# COMPACT_ATOMS: atom_id res chain seq x y z
N MET A 1 0.22 9.80 18.89
CA MET A 1 -0.33 8.98 17.79
C MET A 1 0.71 8.92 16.68
N ALA A 2 0.90 7.74 16.08
CA ALA A 2 1.80 7.58 14.95
C ALA A 2 1.27 8.38 13.76
N GLU A 3 2.16 9.07 13.04
CA GLU A 3 1.81 9.75 11.80
C GLU A 3 1.66 8.70 10.69
N LEU A 4 0.47 8.57 10.11
CA LEU A 4 0.21 7.64 9.02
C LEU A 4 0.69 8.24 7.69
N LYS A 5 1.36 7.42 6.89
CA LYS A 5 1.87 7.80 5.57
C LYS A 5 1.14 7.05 4.48
N LEU A 6 0.55 7.77 3.53
CA LEU A 6 0.11 7.17 2.27
C LEU A 6 1.34 6.73 1.49
N LYS A 7 1.30 5.51 0.96
CA LYS A 7 2.38 4.96 0.16
C LYS A 7 1.81 4.07 -0.93
N TYR A 8 2.05 4.43 -2.18
CA TYR A 8 1.92 3.48 -3.28
C TYR A 8 3.15 2.57 -3.33
N VAL A 9 2.91 1.27 -3.46
CA VAL A 9 3.96 0.25 -3.58
C VAL A 9 3.67 -0.55 -4.83
N GLU A 10 4.65 -0.61 -5.72
CA GLU A 10 4.63 -1.45 -6.92
C GLU A 10 4.55 -2.94 -6.57
N GLU A 11 4.23 -3.77 -7.56
CA GLU A 11 4.27 -5.22 -7.37
C GLU A 11 5.66 -5.68 -6.93
N PHE A 12 5.70 -6.56 -5.93
CA PHE A 12 6.94 -7.17 -5.45
C PHE A 12 6.74 -8.65 -5.13
N THR A 13 7.85 -9.38 -5.05
CA THR A 13 7.84 -10.83 -4.80
C THR A 13 8.64 -11.14 -3.54
N VAL A 14 8.04 -11.90 -2.63
CA VAL A 14 8.65 -12.34 -1.37
C VAL A 14 8.87 -13.84 -1.40
N ALA A 15 10.08 -14.28 -1.05
CA ALA A 15 10.33 -15.68 -0.70
C ALA A 15 10.46 -15.81 0.82
N GLY A 16 9.75 -16.77 1.40
CA GLY A 16 9.71 -16.93 2.84
C GLY A 16 9.31 -18.33 3.32
N LYS A 17 9.24 -18.46 4.65
CA LYS A 17 8.65 -19.61 5.33
C LYS A 17 7.18 -19.33 5.60
N LEU A 18 6.33 -20.17 5.02
CA LEU A 18 4.88 -20.08 5.13
C LEU A 18 4.41 -20.89 6.34
N GLY A 19 3.52 -20.30 7.13
CA GLY A 19 2.80 -21.02 8.17
C GLY A 19 1.40 -20.46 8.37
N GLN A 20 0.58 -21.25 9.06
CA GLN A 20 -0.77 -20.89 9.45
C GLN A 20 -1.02 -21.33 10.89
N GLY A 21 -1.93 -20.63 11.56
CA GLY A 21 -2.33 -20.96 12.92
C GLY A 21 -3.51 -20.11 13.36
N LYS A 22 -3.92 -20.24 14.62
CA LYS A 22 -4.92 -19.35 15.17
C LYS A 22 -4.36 -17.93 15.32
N ALA A 23 -5.20 -16.94 15.07
CA ALA A 23 -4.81 -15.54 15.15
C ALA A 23 -4.38 -15.11 16.57
N ASP A 24 -5.06 -15.61 17.61
CA ASP A 24 -4.77 -15.32 19.03
C ASP A 24 -3.52 -16.03 19.56
N GLU A 25 -3.04 -17.05 18.84
CA GLU A 25 -1.80 -17.79 19.13
C GLU A 25 -0.64 -17.35 18.20
N GLY A 26 -0.81 -16.25 17.44
CA GLY A 26 0.13 -15.69 16.47
C GLY A 26 1.62 -15.87 16.82
N PRO A 27 2.10 -15.34 17.95
CA PRO A 27 3.51 -15.42 18.34
C PRO A 27 4.07 -16.86 18.43
N GLN A 28 3.24 -17.84 18.76
CA GLN A 28 3.67 -19.23 18.95
C GLN A 28 4.07 -19.90 17.63
N TRP A 29 3.50 -19.45 16.51
CA TRP A 29 3.75 -20.04 15.20
C TRP A 29 4.44 -19.08 14.22
N ILE A 30 4.35 -17.75 14.41
CA ILE A 30 5.06 -16.76 13.57
C ILE A 30 6.54 -16.66 13.94
N VAL A 31 6.89 -16.65 15.23
CA VAL A 31 8.30 -16.55 15.67
C VAL A 31 9.15 -17.70 15.11
N PRO A 32 8.70 -18.97 15.17
CA PRO A 32 9.43 -20.08 14.54
C PRO A 32 9.60 -19.94 13.02
N LEU A 33 8.69 -19.28 12.30
CA LEU A 33 8.85 -19.03 10.86
C LEU A 33 10.00 -18.07 10.59
N TRP A 34 10.11 -17.00 11.38
CA TRP A 34 11.23 -16.07 11.29
C TRP A 34 12.57 -16.73 11.64
N GLU A 35 12.61 -17.57 12.68
CA GLU A 35 13.80 -18.35 13.03
C GLU A 35 14.24 -19.26 11.88
N GLN A 36 13.28 -19.96 11.25
CA GLN A 36 13.56 -20.81 10.09
C GLN A 36 14.01 -20.01 8.86
N ALA A 37 13.35 -18.89 8.55
CA ALA A 37 13.70 -18.05 7.41
C ALA A 37 15.11 -17.47 7.57
N ASN A 38 15.43 -16.94 8.76
CA ASN A 38 16.74 -16.37 9.05
C ASN A 38 17.85 -17.44 9.08
N GLY A 39 17.58 -18.58 9.72
CA GLY A 39 18.54 -19.70 9.80
C GLY A 39 18.83 -20.36 8.45
N ALA A 40 17.90 -20.30 7.51
CA ALA A 40 18.04 -20.87 6.17
C ALA A 40 18.35 -19.83 5.08
N TYR A 41 18.57 -18.55 5.41
CA TYR A 41 18.70 -17.46 4.44
C TYR A 41 19.76 -17.73 3.35
N SER A 42 20.85 -18.42 3.68
CA SER A 42 21.89 -18.80 2.71
C SER A 42 21.38 -19.62 1.52
N GLN A 43 20.21 -20.26 1.64
CA GLN A 43 19.56 -21.01 0.56
C GLN A 43 18.92 -20.10 -0.50
N ILE A 44 18.58 -18.85 -0.16
CA ILE A 44 17.94 -17.89 -1.07
C ILE A 44 18.76 -16.60 -1.26
N GLN A 45 19.93 -16.48 -0.64
CA GLN A 45 20.74 -15.26 -0.67
C GLN A 45 21.14 -14.77 -2.07
N ASP A 46 21.21 -15.68 -3.05
CA ASP A 46 21.60 -15.39 -4.44
C ASP A 46 20.44 -14.80 -5.27
N ILE A 47 19.21 -14.99 -4.79
CA ILE A 47 17.99 -14.49 -5.42
C ILE A 47 17.35 -13.35 -4.64
N ALA A 48 17.75 -13.17 -3.37
CA ALA A 48 17.34 -12.06 -2.52
C ALA A 48 17.79 -10.72 -3.11
N LEU A 49 16.86 -9.78 -3.18
CA LEU A 49 17.19 -8.39 -3.47
C LEU A 49 17.95 -7.82 -2.28
N LYS A 50 18.89 -6.90 -2.55
CA LYS A 50 19.71 -6.28 -1.53
C LYS A 50 19.49 -4.77 -1.51
N ASN A 51 19.51 -4.19 -0.31
CA ASN A 51 19.49 -2.74 -0.14
C ASN A 51 20.89 -2.15 -0.38
N GLU A 52 21.04 -0.83 -0.22
CA GLU A 52 22.30 -0.12 -0.44
C GLU A 52 23.46 -0.58 0.46
N THR A 53 23.15 -1.18 1.62
CA THR A 53 24.16 -1.71 2.55
C THR A 53 24.53 -3.17 2.25
N GLY A 54 23.90 -3.79 1.25
CA GLY A 54 24.09 -5.19 0.90
C GLY A 54 23.30 -6.17 1.77
N ALA A 55 22.52 -5.68 2.73
CA ALA A 55 21.58 -6.47 3.51
C ALA A 55 20.34 -6.84 2.67
N PRO A 56 19.57 -7.88 3.05
CA PRO A 56 18.34 -8.22 2.34
C PRO A 56 17.40 -7.01 2.28
N LYS A 57 16.87 -6.73 1.09
CA LYS A 57 15.85 -5.70 0.87
C LYS A 57 14.49 -6.25 1.25
N GLY A 58 13.66 -5.41 1.86
CA GLY A 58 12.25 -5.68 2.09
C GLY A 58 12.06 -6.94 2.92
N MET A 59 12.30 -6.85 4.21
CA MET A 59 11.96 -7.93 5.14
C MET A 59 10.46 -7.85 5.42
N TRP A 60 9.72 -8.88 5.04
CA TRP A 60 8.26 -8.85 5.05
C TRP A 60 7.67 -9.99 5.87
N GLY A 61 6.70 -9.64 6.70
CA GLY A 61 5.65 -10.51 7.19
C GLY A 61 4.42 -10.37 6.31
N VAL A 62 4.39 -11.08 5.17
CA VAL A 62 3.24 -11.01 4.27
C VAL A 62 2.10 -11.84 4.85
N MET A 63 1.04 -11.17 5.28
CA MET A 63 -0.14 -11.83 5.82
C MET A 63 -1.15 -12.17 4.72
N GLY A 64 -1.87 -13.26 4.90
CA GLY A 64 -3.02 -13.64 4.09
C GLY A 64 -3.97 -14.53 4.87
N HIS A 65 -4.92 -15.16 4.18
CA HIS A 65 -5.89 -16.06 4.79
C HIS A 65 -5.84 -17.43 4.09
N PRO A 66 -6.04 -18.56 4.79
CA PRO A 66 -5.98 -19.90 4.17
C PRO A 66 -6.92 -20.08 2.97
N ASP A 67 -8.08 -19.43 3.02
CA ASP A 67 -9.11 -19.54 1.96
C ASP A 67 -9.11 -18.37 0.97
N VAL A 68 -8.38 -17.29 1.26
CA VAL A 68 -8.39 -16.06 0.45
C VAL A 68 -6.97 -15.52 0.35
N TYR A 69 -6.39 -15.51 -0.84
CA TYR A 69 -5.05 -14.97 -1.08
C TYR A 69 -4.96 -13.51 -0.64
N LEU A 70 -4.01 -13.22 0.26
CA LEU A 70 -3.85 -11.91 0.93
C LEU A 70 -5.12 -11.40 1.62
N GLY A 71 -6.04 -12.31 1.96
CA GLY A 71 -7.27 -12.03 2.68
C GLY A 71 -7.00 -11.75 4.16
N ARG A 72 -7.90 -10.98 4.77
CA ARG A 72 -7.85 -10.64 6.19
C ARG A 72 -7.99 -11.89 7.06
N TRP A 73 -7.32 -11.88 8.21
CA TRP A 73 -7.45 -12.94 9.20
C TRP A 73 -8.84 -12.94 9.84
N ASP A 74 -9.35 -14.15 10.10
CA ASP A 74 -10.47 -14.41 11.01
C ASP A 74 -9.89 -15.02 12.32
N ASP A 75 -10.44 -16.12 12.81
CA ASP A 75 -9.81 -16.91 13.86
C ASP A 75 -8.53 -17.63 13.38
N ARG A 76 -8.29 -17.67 12.07
CA ARG A 76 -7.14 -18.27 11.39
C ARG A 76 -6.33 -17.20 10.65
N GLY A 77 -5.02 -17.37 10.72
CA GLY A 77 -4.05 -16.55 10.01
C GLY A 77 -3.16 -17.37 9.10
N LEU A 78 -2.72 -16.77 8.00
CA LEU A 78 -1.65 -17.26 7.14
C LEU A 78 -0.56 -16.18 7.09
N TYR A 79 0.70 -16.58 7.23
CA TYR A 79 1.85 -15.66 7.32
C TYR A 79 3.04 -16.21 6.55
N LEU A 80 3.67 -15.36 5.74
CA LEU A 80 4.92 -15.64 5.04
C LEU A 80 6.03 -14.74 5.60
N ALA A 81 6.95 -15.34 6.36
CA ALA A 81 8.13 -14.67 6.91
C ALA A 81 9.28 -14.73 5.91
N GLY A 82 9.71 -13.61 5.35
CA GLY A 82 10.68 -13.63 4.26
C GLY A 82 11.26 -12.29 3.85
N CYS A 83 11.91 -12.28 2.69
CA CYS A 83 12.45 -11.07 2.08
C CYS A 83 12.09 -10.95 0.59
N GLU A 84 12.25 -9.74 0.04
CA GLU A 84 12.10 -9.54 -1.41
C GLU A 84 13.13 -10.33 -2.20
N VAL A 85 12.68 -11.01 -3.25
CA VAL A 85 13.50 -11.75 -4.20
C VAL A 85 13.21 -11.30 -5.62
N ARG A 86 14.09 -11.66 -6.57
CA ARG A 86 13.77 -11.50 -7.99
C ARG A 86 12.51 -12.30 -8.35
N ALA A 87 11.58 -11.68 -9.08
CA ALA A 87 10.31 -12.30 -9.45
C ALA A 87 10.50 -13.58 -10.30
N ASP A 88 11.51 -13.58 -11.17
CA ASP A 88 11.84 -14.65 -12.11
C ASP A 88 12.57 -15.85 -11.47
N ALA A 89 12.99 -15.75 -10.21
CA ALA A 89 13.79 -16.77 -9.57
C ALA A 89 12.95 -17.94 -9.04
N GLU A 90 13.42 -19.17 -9.24
CA GLU A 90 12.91 -20.34 -8.53
C GLU A 90 13.38 -20.32 -7.06
N VAL A 91 12.54 -20.82 -6.16
CA VAL A 91 12.87 -20.92 -4.73
C VAL A 91 13.22 -22.35 -4.35
N ALA A 92 14.12 -22.51 -3.38
CA ALA A 92 14.54 -23.82 -2.89
C ALA A 92 13.37 -24.60 -2.26
N GLU A 93 13.51 -25.92 -2.19
CA GLU A 93 12.53 -26.79 -1.51
C GLU A 93 12.28 -26.30 -0.06
N GLY A 94 11.01 -26.31 0.36
CA GLY A 94 10.61 -25.81 1.67
C GLY A 94 10.58 -24.28 1.80
N TRP A 95 10.74 -23.53 0.70
CA TRP A 95 10.43 -22.11 0.62
C TRP A 95 9.15 -21.88 -0.18
N THR A 96 8.43 -20.83 0.16
CA THR A 96 7.25 -20.36 -0.59
C THR A 96 7.56 -19.01 -1.20
N LYS A 97 7.10 -18.78 -2.43
CA LYS A 97 7.20 -17.51 -3.13
C LYS A 97 5.80 -16.93 -3.37
N TRP A 98 5.56 -15.71 -2.91
CA TRP A 98 4.32 -14.96 -3.15
C TRP A 98 4.59 -13.66 -3.88
N THR A 99 3.71 -13.31 -4.81
CA THR A 99 3.71 -12.02 -5.49
C THR A 99 2.63 -11.15 -4.87
N VAL A 100 3.05 -10.04 -4.26
CA VAL A 100 2.15 -9.03 -3.68
C VAL A 100 1.87 -8.00 -4.77
N PRO A 101 0.62 -7.89 -5.26
CA PRO A 101 0.29 -6.98 -6.35
C PRO A 101 0.42 -5.52 -5.93
N ALA A 102 0.66 -4.64 -6.90
CA ALA A 102 0.73 -3.18 -6.65
C ALA A 102 -0.52 -2.68 -5.90
N HIS A 103 -0.30 -1.88 -4.86
CA HIS A 103 -1.33 -1.41 -3.94
C HIS A 103 -0.94 -0.05 -3.32
N THR A 104 -1.94 0.72 -2.93
CA THR A 104 -1.78 1.88 -2.06
C THR A 104 -2.08 1.47 -0.63
N TYR A 105 -1.19 1.84 0.27
CA TYR A 105 -1.24 1.55 1.70
C TYR A 105 -1.29 2.83 2.51
N LEU A 106 -1.96 2.79 3.66
CA LEU A 106 -1.57 3.62 4.79
C LEU A 106 -0.52 2.87 5.60
N VAL A 107 0.55 3.56 5.98
CA VAL A 107 1.69 2.97 6.68
C VAL A 107 1.82 3.59 8.07
N GLY A 108 1.79 2.75 9.10
CA GLY A 108 2.03 3.12 10.49
C GLY A 108 3.41 2.64 10.96
N ASP A 109 4.27 3.57 11.37
CA ASP A 109 5.58 3.29 12.00
C ASP A 109 5.37 2.88 13.47
N CYS A 110 5.81 1.67 13.83
CA CYS A 110 5.68 1.12 15.16
C CYS A 110 7.07 0.86 15.75
N ARG A 111 7.30 1.39 16.96
CA ARG A 111 8.51 1.11 17.75
C ARG A 111 8.16 0.53 19.11
N GLY A 112 8.95 -0.45 19.55
CA GLY A 112 8.79 -1.12 20.84
C GLY A 112 7.43 -1.80 20.96
N THR A 113 6.61 -1.36 21.92
CA THR A 113 5.31 -1.98 22.23
C THR A 113 4.12 -1.35 21.49
N ALA A 114 4.36 -0.39 20.59
CA ALA A 114 3.30 0.41 19.95
C ALA A 114 2.43 -0.38 18.95
N TYR A 115 2.84 -1.58 18.55
CA TYR A 115 2.17 -2.39 17.52
C TYR A 115 0.65 -2.47 17.70
N GLY A 116 0.20 -2.95 18.87
CA GLY A 116 -1.23 -3.19 19.11
C GLY A 116 -2.05 -1.91 19.13
N GLU A 117 -1.50 -0.85 19.72
CA GLU A 117 -2.12 0.48 19.77
C GLU A 117 -2.28 1.06 18.36
N VAL A 118 -1.20 1.05 17.55
CA VAL A 118 -1.23 1.58 16.18
C VAL A 118 -2.21 0.78 15.33
N PHE A 119 -2.15 -0.55 15.40
CA PHE A 119 -3.07 -1.41 14.66
C PHE A 119 -4.52 -1.10 15.00
N GLN A 120 -4.87 -1.09 16.29
CA GLN A 120 -6.25 -0.86 16.73
C GLN A 120 -6.73 0.55 16.37
N GLN A 121 -5.93 1.58 16.66
CA GLN A 121 -6.25 2.97 16.35
C GLN A 121 -6.50 3.17 14.85
N THR A 122 -5.65 2.60 14.00
CA THR A 122 -5.80 2.76 12.54
C THR A 122 -7.05 2.08 12.00
N ILE A 123 -7.36 0.86 12.47
CA ILE A 123 -8.54 0.12 12.01
C ILE A 123 -9.84 0.73 12.55
N GLU A 124 -9.89 1.07 13.84
CA GLU A 124 -11.13 1.48 14.51
C GLU A 124 -11.44 2.96 14.33
N HIS A 125 -10.44 3.80 14.08
CA HIS A 125 -10.60 5.25 14.05
C HIS A 125 -10.08 5.90 12.77
N ASP A 126 -8.81 5.70 12.41
CA ASP A 126 -8.20 6.51 11.34
C ASP A 126 -8.79 6.16 9.96
N LEU A 127 -8.91 4.87 9.62
CA LEU A 127 -9.51 4.44 8.35
C LEU A 127 -10.98 4.92 8.23
N PRO A 128 -11.89 4.65 9.20
CA PRO A 128 -13.27 5.13 9.12
C PRO A 128 -13.40 6.65 9.05
N LYS A 129 -12.58 7.38 9.82
CA LYS A 129 -12.59 8.86 9.82
C LYS A 129 -12.31 9.43 8.43
N HIS A 130 -11.47 8.76 7.65
CA HIS A 130 -11.11 9.15 6.29
C HIS A 130 -11.95 8.46 5.20
N GLY A 131 -12.98 7.70 5.57
CA GLY A 131 -13.82 6.97 4.62
C GLY A 131 -13.08 5.85 3.86
N LEU A 132 -11.95 5.40 4.40
CA LEU A 132 -11.12 4.34 3.84
C LEU A 132 -11.51 2.98 4.43
N GLN A 133 -11.25 1.92 3.67
CA GLN A 133 -11.49 0.54 4.09
C GLN A 133 -10.32 -0.34 3.66
N LEU A 134 -10.08 -1.40 4.43
CA LEU A 134 -9.07 -2.39 4.06
C LEU A 134 -9.50 -3.18 2.82
N THR A 135 -8.58 -3.34 1.87
CA THR A 135 -8.76 -4.20 0.68
C THR A 135 -8.14 -5.58 0.82
N GLY A 136 -7.41 -5.84 1.92
CA GLY A 136 -6.69 -7.09 2.18
C GLY A 136 -6.14 -7.16 3.61
N ALA A 137 -5.28 -8.16 3.87
CA ALA A 137 -4.55 -8.25 5.13
C ALA A 137 -3.52 -7.13 5.29
N VAL A 138 -3.30 -6.71 6.54
CA VAL A 138 -2.22 -5.78 6.89
C VAL A 138 -0.89 -6.53 6.79
N HIS A 139 0.13 -5.94 6.17
CA HIS A 139 1.45 -6.57 6.08
C HIS A 139 2.42 -5.92 7.05
N GLU A 140 3.38 -6.71 7.53
CA GLU A 140 4.50 -6.20 8.32
C GLU A 140 5.71 -6.00 7.42
N HIS A 141 6.34 -4.84 7.55
CA HIS A 141 7.64 -4.56 6.94
C HIS A 141 8.64 -4.22 8.04
N TYR A 142 9.82 -4.83 7.99
CA TYR A 142 10.90 -4.57 8.92
C TYR A 142 11.98 -3.76 8.19
N PRO A 143 11.96 -2.41 8.30
CA PRO A 143 12.86 -1.54 7.54
C PRO A 143 14.33 -1.71 7.94
N GLU A 144 14.57 -2.28 9.12
CA GLU A 144 15.90 -2.57 9.66
C GLU A 144 16.04 -4.09 9.85
N PRO A 145 16.64 -4.81 8.89
CA PRO A 145 16.84 -6.25 9.00
C PRO A 145 17.53 -6.64 10.32
N GLY A 146 16.91 -7.54 11.08
CA GLY A 146 17.41 -7.99 12.39
C GLY A 146 16.97 -7.15 13.58
N ASN A 147 16.20 -6.07 13.38
CA ASN A 147 15.60 -5.29 14.46
C ASN A 147 14.09 -5.56 14.58
N PRO A 148 13.66 -6.51 15.42
CA PRO A 148 12.23 -6.81 15.60
C PRO A 148 11.47 -5.71 16.35
N ALA A 149 12.15 -4.72 16.93
CA ALA A 149 11.52 -3.63 17.68
C ALA A 149 11.07 -2.46 16.79
N HIS A 150 11.39 -2.49 15.49
CA HIS A 150 10.96 -1.49 14.51
C HIS A 150 10.21 -2.20 13.38
N VAL A 151 8.91 -1.96 13.30
CA VAL A 151 8.03 -2.56 12.29
C VAL A 151 7.12 -1.48 11.73
N GLU A 152 6.92 -1.51 10.42
CA GLU A 152 5.93 -0.70 9.73
C GLU A 152 4.73 -1.58 9.39
N LEU A 153 3.53 -1.11 9.72
CA LEU A 153 2.27 -1.77 9.38
C LEU A 153 1.71 -1.18 8.09
N TYR A 154 1.57 -2.01 7.06
CA TYR A 154 1.08 -1.64 5.74
C TYR A 154 -0.38 -2.03 5.62
N PHE A 155 -1.28 -1.07 5.82
CA PHE A 155 -2.74 -1.23 5.73
C PHE A 155 -3.19 -1.00 4.27
N PRO A 156 -3.54 -2.05 3.51
CA PRO A 156 -3.92 -1.87 2.10
C PRO A 156 -5.28 -1.17 1.99
N VAL A 157 -5.32 -0.01 1.31
CA VAL A 157 -6.53 0.82 1.18
C VAL A 157 -7.03 0.96 -0.26
N ALA A 158 -6.22 0.62 -1.26
CA ALA A 158 -6.64 0.54 -2.65
C ALA A 158 -5.82 -0.51 -3.41
N LYS A 159 -6.48 -1.25 -4.31
CA LYS A 159 -5.79 -2.08 -5.32
C LYS A 159 -5.18 -1.17 -6.37
N GLY A 160 -3.89 -1.31 -6.66
CA GLY A 160 -3.17 -0.37 -7.50
C GLY A 160 -3.11 1.02 -6.86
N HIS A 161 -3.33 2.05 -7.66
CA HIS A 161 -3.33 3.44 -7.19
C HIS A 161 -4.66 3.83 -6.55
N LEU A 162 -4.58 4.62 -5.48
CA LEU A 162 -5.65 5.53 -5.10
C LEU A 162 -5.66 6.74 -6.04
N PHE A 163 -6.83 7.24 -6.43
CA PHE A 163 -6.95 8.33 -7.40
C PHE A 163 -7.77 9.50 -6.87
N CYS A 164 -7.35 10.72 -7.22
CA CYS A 164 -8.12 11.94 -6.99
C CYS A 164 -9.48 11.86 -7.69
N GLN A 165 -10.54 11.97 -6.91
CA GLN A 165 -11.96 11.90 -7.28
C GLN A 165 -12.48 13.18 -7.96
N SER A 166 -11.56 14.02 -8.47
CA SER A 166 -11.84 15.20 -9.29
C SER A 166 -11.09 15.12 -10.61
N CYS A 167 -9.75 15.00 -10.59
CA CYS A 167 -8.92 15.03 -11.80
C CYS A 167 -8.35 13.68 -12.23
N GLY A 168 -8.60 12.60 -11.47
CA GLY A 168 -8.05 11.28 -11.76
C GLY A 168 -6.54 11.13 -11.55
N MET A 169 -5.88 12.11 -10.92
CA MET A 169 -4.45 12.04 -10.59
C MET A 169 -4.19 10.92 -9.57
N PRO A 170 -3.22 10.02 -9.78
CA PRO A 170 -2.79 9.07 -8.77
C PRO A 170 -2.34 9.79 -7.49
N LEU A 171 -2.69 9.23 -6.33
CA LEU A 171 -2.29 9.69 -5.00
C LEU A 171 -1.32 8.66 -4.42
N THR A 172 -0.03 8.99 -4.43
CA THR A 172 1.06 8.06 -4.11
C THR A 172 1.69 8.33 -2.74
N ASN A 173 1.54 9.55 -2.22
CA ASN A 173 2.14 10.03 -0.97
C ASN A 173 1.28 11.12 -0.31
N ASN A 174 1.65 11.52 0.91
CA ASN A 174 0.90 12.53 1.68
C ASN A 174 0.98 13.93 1.07
N GLU A 175 2.08 14.27 0.38
CA GLU A 175 2.33 15.59 -0.21
C GLU A 175 1.38 15.90 -1.38
N GLU A 176 0.86 14.87 -2.03
CA GLU A 176 -0.12 14.99 -3.11
C GLU A 176 -1.55 15.18 -2.61
N LEU A 177 -1.84 14.89 -1.34
CA LEU A 177 -3.18 14.91 -0.79
C LEU A 177 -3.75 16.33 -0.65
N GLY A 178 -5.07 16.42 -0.82
CA GLY A 178 -5.83 17.60 -0.47
C GLY A 178 -5.90 17.78 1.04
N SER A 179 -6.47 18.91 1.47
CA SER A 179 -6.69 19.17 2.89
C SER A 179 -8.13 19.55 3.21
N GLU A 180 -8.63 18.99 4.31
CA GLU A 180 -9.85 19.43 4.98
C GLU A 180 -9.66 20.79 5.63
N GLN A 181 -10.78 21.43 5.99
CA GLN A 181 -10.74 22.65 6.79
C GLN A 181 -9.97 22.38 8.08
N GLY A 182 -8.96 23.20 8.35
CA GLY A 182 -8.07 23.01 9.51
C GLY A 182 -6.89 22.06 9.28
N GLY A 183 -6.66 21.63 8.03
CA GLY A 183 -5.39 21.03 7.58
C GLY A 183 -5.27 19.52 7.65
N GLY A 184 -6.34 18.79 8.02
CA GLY A 184 -6.34 17.32 7.96
C GLY A 184 -6.23 16.81 6.53
N ALA A 185 -5.52 15.70 6.29
CA ALA A 185 -5.39 15.12 4.95
C ALA A 185 -6.75 14.64 4.39
N ASN A 186 -6.98 14.88 3.11
CA ASN A 186 -8.11 14.37 2.34
C ASN A 186 -7.61 13.33 1.33
N TYR A 187 -8.10 12.10 1.46
CA TYR A 187 -7.68 10.96 0.63
C TYR A 187 -8.51 10.80 -0.65
N ASP A 188 -9.53 11.64 -0.83
CA ASP A 188 -10.36 11.64 -2.03
C ASP A 188 -9.80 12.56 -3.11
N TYR A 189 -9.09 13.63 -2.76
CA TYR A 189 -8.70 14.66 -3.69
C TYR A 189 -7.23 15.02 -3.53
N CYS A 190 -6.59 15.48 -4.60
CA CYS A 190 -5.24 16.00 -4.53
C CYS A 190 -5.20 17.47 -4.08
N GLY A 191 -4.03 17.92 -3.61
CA GLY A 191 -3.79 19.29 -3.17
C GLY A 191 -3.93 20.37 -4.24
N TYR A 192 -3.97 19.98 -5.53
CA TYR A 192 -4.31 20.87 -6.63
C TYR A 192 -5.81 21.07 -6.79
N CYS A 193 -6.62 20.06 -6.49
CA CYS A 193 -8.07 20.11 -6.66
C CYS A 193 -8.80 20.62 -5.42
N TYR A 194 -8.34 20.24 -4.22
CA TYR A 194 -9.06 20.50 -2.96
C TYR A 194 -8.09 20.91 -1.85
N ARG A 195 -8.38 22.03 -1.21
CA ARG A 195 -7.54 22.59 -0.15
C ARG A 195 -8.39 23.36 0.86
N ASP A 196 -8.05 23.20 2.13
CA ASP A 196 -8.72 23.87 3.26
C ASP A 196 -10.25 23.71 3.22
N GLY A 197 -10.71 22.50 2.87
CA GLY A 197 -12.14 22.16 2.87
C GLY A 197 -12.92 22.64 1.64
N ALA A 198 -12.25 23.14 0.59
CA ALA A 198 -12.92 23.62 -0.63
C ALA A 198 -12.17 23.24 -1.91
N PHE A 199 -12.90 23.14 -3.03
CA PHE A 199 -12.28 23.05 -4.35
C PHE A 199 -11.54 24.35 -4.67
N THR A 200 -10.34 24.22 -5.23
CA THR A 200 -9.45 25.36 -5.55
C THR A 200 -9.90 26.13 -6.81
N SER A 201 -10.83 25.56 -7.58
CA SER A 201 -11.35 26.13 -8.82
C SER A 201 -12.81 25.71 -9.04
N ASP A 202 -13.60 26.66 -9.55
CA ASP A 202 -14.95 26.41 -10.06
C ASP A 202 -14.88 26.17 -11.57
N LEU A 203 -14.93 24.90 -11.96
CA LEU A 203 -14.76 24.45 -13.34
C LEU A 203 -15.77 23.33 -13.62
N SER A 204 -16.21 23.27 -14.87
CA SER A 204 -16.91 22.11 -15.43
C SER A 204 -15.97 20.90 -15.56
N MET A 205 -16.56 19.72 -15.73
CA MET A 205 -15.81 18.47 -15.97
C MET A 205 -14.97 18.58 -17.26
N GLU A 206 -15.53 19.19 -18.30
CA GLU A 206 -14.87 19.44 -19.58
C GLU A 206 -13.66 20.36 -19.43
N GLU A 207 -13.79 21.43 -18.63
CA GLU A 207 -12.65 22.31 -18.31
C GLU A 207 -11.58 21.61 -17.48
N MET A 208 -11.97 20.73 -16.54
CA MET A 208 -11.02 19.90 -15.80
C MET A 208 -10.24 18.97 -16.75
N ILE A 209 -10.92 18.35 -17.72
CA ILE A 209 -10.27 17.51 -18.74
C ILE A 209 -9.24 18.33 -19.52
N GLU A 210 -9.58 19.55 -19.96
CA GLU A 210 -8.61 20.40 -20.66
C GLU A 210 -7.39 20.75 -19.80
N GLN A 211 -7.60 21.02 -18.50
CA GLN A 211 -6.49 21.25 -17.56
C GLN A 211 -5.62 20.01 -17.39
N CYS A 212 -6.21 18.84 -17.18
CA CYS A 212 -5.48 17.57 -17.11
C CYS A 212 -4.67 17.32 -18.38
N LEU A 213 -5.26 17.52 -19.56
CA LEU A 213 -4.55 17.35 -20.83
C LEU A 213 -3.41 18.35 -21.03
N LYS A 214 -3.53 19.56 -20.47
CA LYS A 214 -2.47 20.57 -20.54
C LYS A 214 -1.29 20.19 -19.63
N TYR A 215 -1.55 20.00 -18.35
CA TYR A 215 -0.49 19.76 -17.35
C TYR A 215 0.03 18.32 -17.37
N GLY A 216 -0.81 17.35 -17.72
CA GLY A 216 -0.41 15.95 -17.84
C GLY A 216 0.59 15.71 -18.96
N ALA A 217 0.52 16.48 -20.06
CA ALA A 217 1.54 16.41 -21.12
C ALA A 217 2.92 16.90 -20.64
N GLU A 218 2.96 17.80 -19.67
CA GLU A 218 4.20 18.35 -19.11
C GLU A 218 4.88 17.38 -18.14
N SER A 219 4.16 16.39 -17.59
CA SER A 219 4.70 15.42 -16.63
C SER A 219 5.46 14.25 -17.29
N GLY A 220 5.29 14.05 -18.60
CA GLY A 220 5.86 12.91 -19.33
C GLY A 220 5.19 11.56 -19.03
N ALA A 221 4.06 11.56 -18.32
CA ALA A 221 3.32 10.33 -18.02
C ALA A 221 2.74 9.70 -19.30
N GLU A 222 2.91 8.39 -19.46
CA GLU A 222 2.47 7.63 -20.64
C GLU A 222 0.97 7.79 -20.93
N PHE A 223 0.16 7.98 -19.89
CA PHE A 223 -1.27 8.24 -20.03
C PHE A 223 -1.58 9.43 -20.95
N PHE A 224 -0.71 10.45 -21.00
CA PHE A 224 -0.88 11.67 -21.80
C PHE A 224 -0.06 11.66 -23.09
N ALA A 225 0.57 10.54 -23.47
CA ALA A 225 1.36 10.44 -24.70
C ALA A 225 0.53 10.66 -25.98
N ASP A 226 -0.75 10.27 -25.95
CA ASP A 226 -1.74 10.58 -26.99
C ASP A 226 -2.86 11.42 -26.36
N ARG A 227 -2.91 12.71 -26.74
CA ARG A 227 -3.86 13.69 -26.19
C ARG A 227 -5.31 13.29 -26.43
N GLU A 228 -5.65 12.82 -27.63
CA GLU A 228 -7.04 12.49 -27.99
C GLU A 228 -7.48 11.20 -27.31
N GLN A 229 -6.57 10.23 -27.18
CA GLN A 229 -6.83 9.03 -26.40
C GLN A 229 -6.98 9.35 -24.90
N ALA A 230 -6.11 10.19 -24.34
CA ALA A 230 -6.21 10.63 -22.95
C ALA A 230 -7.54 11.35 -22.67
N ARG A 231 -7.96 12.23 -23.59
CA ARG A 231 -9.26 12.92 -23.55
C ARG A 231 -10.40 11.92 -23.50
N THR A 232 -10.41 10.97 -24.43
CA THR A 232 -11.46 9.94 -24.54
C THR A 232 -11.55 9.12 -23.26
N ARG A 233 -10.41 8.71 -22.68
CA ARG A 233 -10.34 7.97 -21.42
C ARG A 233 -10.90 8.78 -20.25
N MET A 234 -10.53 10.06 -20.14
CA MET A 234 -11.06 10.93 -19.07
C MET A 234 -12.55 11.21 -19.23
N GLN A 235 -13.04 11.44 -20.46
CA GLN A 235 -14.48 11.62 -20.71
C GLN A 235 -15.30 10.37 -20.32
N ALA A 236 -14.73 9.17 -20.49
CA ALA A 236 -15.37 7.93 -20.08
C ALA A 236 -15.33 7.72 -18.55
N TRP A 237 -14.26 8.15 -17.88
CA TRP A 237 -14.03 7.85 -16.46
C TRP A 237 -14.51 8.94 -15.50
N PHE A 238 -14.31 10.22 -15.81
CA PHE A 238 -14.64 11.34 -14.92
C PHE A 238 -16.10 11.35 -14.44
N PRO A 239 -17.11 10.95 -15.23
CA PRO A 239 -18.49 10.86 -14.74
C PRO A 239 -18.69 9.90 -13.54
N ALA A 240 -17.77 8.97 -13.29
CA ALA A 240 -17.81 8.07 -12.15
C ALA A 240 -17.11 8.63 -10.89
N LEU A 241 -16.35 9.71 -11.02
CA LEU A 241 -15.61 10.32 -9.91
C LEU A 241 -16.54 11.15 -9.02
N LYS A 242 -16.28 11.18 -7.71
CA LYS A 242 -17.17 11.81 -6.70
C LYS A 242 -17.56 13.26 -7.03
N ARG A 243 -16.65 14.08 -7.57
CA ARG A 243 -16.95 15.49 -7.91
C ARG A 243 -17.97 15.64 -9.04
N TRP A 244 -17.98 14.72 -10.01
CA TRP A 244 -18.73 14.85 -11.26
C TRP A 244 -19.93 13.90 -11.36
N LYS A 245 -19.96 12.88 -10.50
CA LYS A 245 -21.04 11.92 -10.44
C LYS A 245 -22.35 12.65 -10.19
N ARG A 246 -23.28 12.50 -11.12
CA ARG A 246 -24.67 12.95 -10.97
C ARG A 246 -25.44 11.84 -10.26
N ASP A 247 -26.32 12.23 -9.34
CA ASP A 247 -27.27 11.31 -8.69
C ASP A 247 -28.25 10.69 -9.70
#